data_AF-A0A6G4ZT38-F1
#
_entry.id   AF-A0A6G4ZT38-F1
#
_cell.length_a   1.000
_cell.length_b   1.000
_cell.length_c   1.000
_cell.angle_alpha   90.00
_cell.angle_beta   90.00
_cell.angle_gamma   90.00
#
_symmetry.space_group_name_H-M   'P 1'
#
loop_
_entity.id
_entity.type
_entity.pdbx_description
1 polymer ?
#
loop_
_entity_poly.entity_id
_entity_poly.type
_entity_poly.pdbx_seq_one_letter_code
_entity_poly.pdbx_strand_id
1 'polypeptide(L)' 'MPEIGEEQFAKETLERYSGSAASDFQSNLLLTNFPKYVEYFAKTRGAKILEGSMFKVAHCPKEGISILDFKIGSPAA' A
#
# COMPACT_ATOMS: atom_id res chain seq x y z
N MET A 1 -6.16 27.65 -9.50
CA MET A 1 -6.13 26.42 -8.68
C MET A 1 -4.77 26.41 -8.01
N PRO A 2 -4.65 26.25 -6.68
CA PRO A 2 -3.32 26.18 -6.08
C PRO A 2 -2.58 24.99 -6.68
N GLU A 3 -1.35 25.19 -7.12
CA GLU A 3 -0.49 24.08 -7.55
C GLU A 3 -0.25 23.19 -6.34
N ILE A 4 -0.77 21.97 -6.40
CA ILE A 4 -0.47 20.93 -5.41
C ILE A 4 0.98 20.51 -5.68
N GLY A 5 1.84 20.65 -4.67
CA GLY A 5 3.21 20.18 -4.77
C GLY A 5 3.28 18.67 -5.01
N GLU A 6 4.29 18.22 -5.75
CA GLU A 6 4.47 16.81 -6.14
C GLU A 6 4.40 15.84 -4.95
N GLU A 7 5.03 16.20 -3.83
CA GLU A 7 5.02 15.40 -2.60
C GLU A 7 3.60 15.22 -2.04
N GLN A 8 2.81 16.29 -2.02
CA GLN A 8 1.44 16.26 -1.53
C GLN A 8 0.57 15.41 -2.45
N PHE A 9 0.73 15.57 -3.77
CA PHE A 9 0.02 14.77 -4.76
C PHE A 9 0.35 13.28 -4.66
N ALA A 10 1.62 12.95 -4.43
CA ALA A 10 2.08 11.58 -4.23
C ALA A 10 1.47 10.95 -2.98
N LYS A 11 1.48 11.66 -1.84
CA LYS A 11 0.87 11.18 -0.58
C LYS A 11 -0.62 10.95 -0.73
N GLU A 12 -1.36 11.93 -1.23
CA GLU A 12 -2.80 11.81 -1.43
C GLU A 12 -3.17 10.67 -2.40
N THR A 13 -2.34 10.45 -3.42
CA THR A 13 -2.54 9.33 -4.37
C THR A 13 -2.28 7.99 -3.71
N LEU A 14 -1.20 7.87 -2.93
CA LEU A 14 -0.89 6.65 -2.18
C LEU A 14 -2.04 6.28 -1.26
N GLU A 15 -2.54 7.24 -0.47
CA GLU A 15 -3.62 7.01 0.49
C GLU A 15 -4.92 6.58 -0.17
N ARG A 16 -5.28 7.24 -1.28
CA ARG A 16 -6.44 6.88 -2.10
C ARG A 16 -6.32 5.50 -2.73
N TYR A 17 -5.12 5.13 -3.17
CA TYR A 17 -4.90 3.85 -3.85
C TYR A 17 -4.81 2.69 -2.86
N SER A 18 -4.18 2.88 -1.70
CA SER A 18 -4.01 1.86 -0.67
C SER A 18 -5.20 1.73 0.29
N GLY A 19 -5.99 2.80 0.48
CA GLY A 19 -7.02 2.85 1.51
C GLY A 19 -6.43 2.92 2.93
N SER A 20 -5.17 3.35 3.06
CA SER A 20 -4.43 3.49 4.33
C SER A 20 -3.73 4.85 4.38
N ALA A 21 -3.41 5.36 5.57
CA ALA A 21 -2.67 6.63 5.67
C ALA A 21 -1.23 6.43 5.19
N ALA A 22 -0.61 7.46 4.60
CA ALA A 22 0.78 7.39 4.17
C ALA A 22 1.72 7.13 5.36
N SER A 23 1.34 7.58 6.56
CA SER A 23 2.06 7.32 7.82
C SER A 23 2.01 5.87 8.30
N ASP A 24 1.08 5.05 7.79
CA ASP A 24 0.98 3.63 8.15
C ASP A 24 2.00 2.77 7.39
N PHE A 25 2.60 3.30 6.33
CA PHE A 25 3.64 2.61 5.60
C PHE A 25 4.92 2.49 6.42
N GLN A 26 5.46 1.28 6.42
CA GLN A 26 6.68 0.94 7.13
C GLN A 26 7.91 1.18 6.25
N SER A 27 9.08 1.29 6.87
CA SER A 27 10.33 1.64 6.18
C SER A 27 10.76 0.65 5.09
N ASN A 28 10.32 -0.61 5.17
CA ASN A 28 10.59 -1.63 4.15
C ASN A 28 9.31 -1.98 3.40
N LEU A 29 9.39 -2.02 2.06
CA LEU A 29 8.25 -2.29 1.20
C LEU A 29 8.46 -3.56 0.38
N LEU A 30 7.46 -4.43 0.35
CA LEU A 30 7.35 -5.57 -0.54
C LEU A 30 6.28 -5.26 -1.60
N LEU A 31 6.67 -5.31 -2.87
CA LEU A 31 5.76 -5.10 -3.98
C LEU A 31 5.41 -6.42 -4.64
N THR A 32 4.14 -6.59 -5.00
CA THR A 32 3.66 -7.77 -5.71
C THR A 32 2.53 -7.39 -6.65
N ASN A 33 2.22 -8.25 -7.60
CA ASN A 33 1.01 -8.20 -8.42
C ASN A 33 0.11 -9.42 -8.15
N PHE A 34 0.40 -10.17 -7.08
CA PHE A 34 -0.29 -11.38 -6.70
C PHE A 34 -1.03 -11.17 -5.37
N PRO A 35 -2.37 -11.00 -5.37
CA PRO A 35 -3.13 -10.67 -4.17
C PRO A 35 -2.99 -11.71 -3.04
N LYS A 36 -2.75 -12.98 -3.42
CA LYS A 36 -2.53 -14.08 -2.47
C LYS A 36 -1.31 -13.87 -1.56
N TYR A 37 -0.28 -13.14 -2.00
CA TYR A 37 0.87 -12.84 -1.15
C TYR A 37 0.53 -11.82 -0.06
N VAL A 38 -0.33 -10.84 -0.35
CA VAL A 38 -0.85 -9.90 0.66
C VAL A 38 -1.69 -10.64 1.69
N GLU A 39 -2.56 -11.55 1.24
CA GLU A 39 -3.39 -12.38 2.13
C GLU A 39 -2.55 -13.27 3.04
N TYR A 40 -1.53 -13.93 2.49
CA TYR A 40 -0.59 -14.74 3.26
C TYR A 40 0.21 -13.90 4.26
N PHE A 41 0.75 -12.75 3.84
CA PHE A 41 1.48 -11.83 4.71
C PHE A 41 0.61 -11.37 5.88
N ALA A 42 -0.62 -10.94 5.60
CA ALA A 42 -1.55 -10.48 6.61
C ALA A 42 -1.91 -11.58 7.62
N LYS A 43 -2.26 -12.77 7.13
CA LYS A 43 -2.62 -13.93 7.97
C LYS A 43 -1.48 -14.36 8.90
N THR A 44 -0.25 -14.42 8.38
CA THR A 44 0.91 -14.90 9.15
C THR A 44 1.39 -13.90 10.20
N ARG A 45 1.12 -12.60 10.00
CA ARG A 45 1.54 -11.53 10.91
C ARG A 45 0.41 -10.96 11.77
N GLY A 46 -0.82 -11.45 11.60
CA GLY A 46 -2.01 -10.89 12.22
C GLY A 46 -2.28 -9.44 11.79
N ALA A 47 -1.81 -9.04 10.61
CA ALA A 47 -2.04 -7.70 10.08
C ALA A 47 -3.41 -7.61 9.38
N LYS A 48 -3.99 -6.41 9.37
CA LYS A 48 -5.23 -6.12 8.64
C LYS A 48 -4.91 -5.87 7.17
N ILE A 49 -5.71 -6.44 6.28
CA ILE A 49 -5.71 -6.09 4.86
C ILE A 49 -6.55 -4.83 4.68
N LEU A 50 -5.99 -3.85 3.98
CA LEU A 50 -6.66 -2.63 3.55
C LEU A 50 -6.71 -2.65 2.02
N GLU A 51 -7.79 -2.16 1.45
CA GLU A 51 -7.96 -2.06 -0.01
C GLU A 51 -8.54 -0.69 -0.34
N GLY A 52 -7.80 0.06 -1.15
CA GLY A 52 -8.23 1.33 -1.68
C GLY A 52 -8.77 1.18 -3.10
N SER A 53 -8.73 2.28 -3.84
CA SER A 53 -9.23 2.30 -5.22
C SER A 53 -8.45 1.38 -6.19
N MET A 54 -7.17 1.09 -5.90
CA MET A 54 -6.30 0.33 -6.81
C MET A 54 -5.48 -0.75 -6.11
N PHE A 55 -5.00 -0.53 -4.89
CA PHE A 55 -4.05 -1.41 -4.23
C PHE A 55 -4.69 -2.18 -3.08
N LYS A 56 -4.19 -3.40 -2.88
CA LYS A 56 -4.41 -4.18 -1.66
C LYS A 56 -3.12 -4.15 -0.84
N VAL A 57 -3.20 -3.69 0.41
CA VAL A 57 -2.02 -3.50 1.27
C VAL A 57 -2.19 -4.16 2.64
N ALA A 58 -1.07 -4.45 3.28
CA ALA A 58 -1.03 -4.81 4.70
C ALA A 58 0.26 -4.28 5.34
N HIS A 59 0.15 -3.81 6.58
CA HIS A 59 1.26 -3.21 7.32
C HIS A 59 1.61 -4.05 8.56
N CYS A 60 2.89 -4.31 8.78
CA CYS A 60 3.41 -5.00 9.96
C CYS A 60 4.43 -4.12 10.69
N PRO A 61 3.99 -3.28 11.65
CA PRO A 61 4.89 -2.41 12.40
C PRO A 61 5.94 -3.17 13.22
N LYS A 62 5.59 -4.37 13.71
CA LYS A 62 6.51 -5.22 14.48
C LYS A 62 7.77 -5.62 13.69
N GLU A 63 7.63 -5.84 12.38
CA GLU A 63 8.74 -6.19 11.49
C GLU A 63 9.25 -4.98 10.68
N GLY A 64 8.56 -3.84 10.75
CA GLY A 64 8.87 -2.67 9.93
C GLY A 64 8.69 -2.92 8.44
N ILE A 65 7.71 -3.75 8.05
CA ILE A 65 7.44 -4.15 6.65
C ILE A 65 6.00 -3.82 6.26
N SER A 66 5.82 -3.27 5.05
CA SER A 66 4.53 -3.18 4.36
C SER A 66 4.57 -4.01 3.08
N ILE A 67 3.46 -4.67 2.75
CA ILE A 67 3.29 -5.31 1.44
C ILE A 67 2.18 -4.61 0.67
N LEU A 68 2.37 -4.44 -0.64
CA LEU A 68 1.44 -3.78 -1.54
C LEU A 68 1.29 -4.59 -2.83
N ASP A 69 0.05 -4.92 -3.16
CA ASP A 69 -0.35 -5.47 -4.46
C ASP A 69 -0.75 -4.34 -5.40
N PHE A 70 0.05 -4.10 -6.45
CA PHE A 70 -0.19 -3.06 -7.45
C PHE A 70 -1.10 -3.51 -8.61
N LYS A 71 -1.55 -4.79 -8.60
CA LYS A 71 -2.38 -5.46 -9.61
C LYS A 71 -1.71 -5.59 -11.00
N ILE A 72 -2.08 -6.62 -11.77
CA ILE A 72 -1.57 -6.85 -13.13
C ILE A 72 -2.17 -5.83 -14.10
N GLY A 73 -1.34 -5.24 -14.96
CA GLY A 73 -1.79 -4.31 -16.01
C GLY A 73 -2.15 -2.91 -15.51
N SER A 74 -1.81 -2.59 -14.25
CA SER A 74 -1.90 -1.24 -13.73
C SER A 74 -0.89 -0.34 -14.45
N PRO A 75 -1.32 0.82 -15.00
CA PRO A 75 -0.40 1.87 -15.47
C PRO A 75 0.48 2.46 -14.34
N ALA A 76 0.24 2.06 -13.09
CA ALA A 76 0.93 2.55 -11.90
C ALA A 76 2.18 1.73 -11.52
N ALA A 77 2.59 0.76 -12.34
CA ALA A 77 3.84 0.02 -12.18
C ALA A 77 5.04 0.79 -12.76
#